data_AF-D7BM17-F1
#
_entry.id   AF-D7BM17-F1
#
_cell.length_a   1.000
_cell.length_b   1.000
_cell.length_c   1.000
_cell.angle_alpha   90.00
_cell.angle_beta   90.00
_cell.angle_gamma   90.00
#
_symmetry.space_group_name_H-M   'P 1'
#
loop_
_entity.id
_entity.type
_entity.pdbx_description
1 polymer ?
#
loop_
_entity_poly.entity_id
_entity_poly.type
_entity_poly.pdbx_seq_one_letter_code
_entity_poly.pdbx_strand_id
1 'polypeptide(L)' 'MGRGRQRAKQRKVARDLKYFSPETDYAALERELIAKSSASSADDAADSSDGDWSEYDSYDVPPAEDDWDESDWIPSHR' A
#
# COMPACT_ATOMS: atom_id res chain seq x y z
N MET A 1 -22.42 29.21 17.43
CA MET A 1 -23.00 28.87 16.10
C MET A 1 -21.95 28.53 15.01
N GLY A 2 -20.81 27.88 15.32
CA GLY A 2 -19.75 27.65 14.32
C GLY A 2 -19.33 26.19 14.05
N ARG A 3 -19.63 25.27 14.97
CA ARG A 3 -19.05 23.91 14.93
C ARG A 3 -19.68 22.99 13.88
N GLY A 4 -20.97 23.16 13.56
CA GLY A 4 -21.67 22.31 12.56
C GLY A 4 -21.12 22.46 11.14
N ARG A 5 -20.78 23.69 10.74
CA ARG A 5 -20.18 23.98 9.43
C ARG A 5 -18.76 23.42 9.32
N GLN A 6 -17.98 23.51 10.40
CA GLN A 6 -16.64 22.93 10.47
C GLN A 6 -16.68 21.40 10.34
N ARG A 7 -17.57 20.73 11.09
CA ARG A 7 -17.76 19.28 10.99
C ARG A 7 -18.21 18.84 9.58
N ALA A 8 -19.12 19.59 8.96
CA ALA A 8 -19.54 19.30 7.59
C ALA A 8 -18.38 19.43 6.59
N LYS A 9 -17.57 20.49 6.70
CA LYS A 9 -16.35 20.66 5.87
C LYS A 9 -15.34 19.55 6.09
N GLN A 10 -15.04 19.18 7.33
CA GLN A 10 -14.12 18.10 7.66
C GLN A 10 -14.61 16.75 7.11
N ARG A 11 -15.90 16.45 7.23
CA ARG A 11 -16.48 15.21 6.69
C ARG A 11 -16.38 15.15 5.17
N LYS A 12 -16.56 16.28 4.48
CA LYS A 12 -16.35 16.36 3.04
C LYS A 12 -14.89 16.06 2.68
N VAL A 13 -13.94 16.78 3.28
CA VAL A 13 -12.50 16.58 3.06
C VAL A 13 -12.08 15.14 3.35
N ALA A 14 -12.55 14.55 4.45
CA ALA A 14 -12.24 13.17 4.80
C ALA A 14 -12.76 12.16 3.78
N ARG A 15 -13.95 12.40 3.20
CA ARG A 15 -14.48 11.55 2.11
C ARG A 15 -13.67 11.73 0.84
N ASP A 16 -13.36 12.97 0.50
CA ASP A 16 -12.55 13.28 -0.67
C ASP A 16 -11.20 12.57 -0.55
N LEU A 17 -10.54 12.61 0.62
CA LEU A 17 -9.30 11.86 0.90
C LEU A 17 -9.48 10.34 0.90
N LYS A 18 -10.55 9.82 1.52
CA LYS A 18 -10.78 8.36 1.61
C LYS A 18 -11.02 7.73 0.25
N TYR A 19 -11.69 8.45 -0.64
CA TYR A 19 -12.06 7.98 -1.97
C TYR A 19 -11.26 8.68 -3.07
N PHE A 20 -10.14 9.34 -2.71
CA PHE A 20 -9.24 9.93 -3.69
C PHE A 20 -8.47 8.82 -4.37
N SER A 21 -8.74 8.62 -5.66
CA SER A 21 -7.85 7.87 -6.54
C SER A 21 -7.03 8.90 -7.31
N PRO A 22 -5.70 8.97 -7.13
CA PRO A 22 -4.87 9.81 -7.97
C PRO A 22 -5.00 9.34 -9.43
N GLU A 23 -4.98 10.29 -10.36
CA GLU A 23 -4.88 9.99 -11.79
C GLU A 23 -3.46 9.50 -12.07
N THR A 24 -3.33 8.32 -12.69
CA THR A 24 -2.03 7.77 -13.09
C THR A 24 -1.73 8.18 -14.53
N ASP A 25 -0.58 8.83 -14.75
CA ASP A 25 -0.09 9.11 -16.10
C ASP A 25 0.52 7.83 -16.71
N TYR A 26 -0.30 7.12 -17.48
CA TYR A 26 0.10 5.88 -18.16
C TYR A 26 1.23 6.11 -19.18
N ALA A 27 1.29 7.28 -19.82
CA ALA A 27 2.31 7.58 -20.82
C ALA A 27 3.70 7.82 -20.17
N ALA A 28 3.74 8.33 -18.95
CA ALA A 28 4.97 8.37 -18.16
C ALA A 28 5.41 6.96 -17.76
N LEU A 29 4.48 6.13 -17.26
CA LEU A 29 4.76 4.76 -16.84
C LEU A 29 5.32 3.88 -17.98
N GLU A 30 4.70 3.95 -19.16
CA GLU A 30 5.16 3.19 -20.33
C GLU A 30 6.59 3.57 -20.72
N ARG A 31 6.94 4.86 -20.69
CA ARG A 31 8.31 5.34 -20.98
C ARG A 31 9.32 4.81 -19.97
N GLU A 32 8.97 4.80 -18.68
CA GLU A 32 9.84 4.26 -17.62
C GLU A 32 10.03 2.75 -17.77
N LEU A 33 8.99 1.98 -18.09
CA LEU A 33 9.09 0.53 -18.31
C LEU A 33 9.97 0.21 -19.52
N ILE A 34 9.79 0.93 -20.63
CA ILE A 34 10.61 0.75 -21.83
C ILE A 34 12.07 1.12 -21.51
N ALA A 35 12.31 2.26 -20.84
CA ALA A 35 13.65 2.70 -20.46
C ALA A 35 14.33 1.74 -19.48
N LYS A 36 13.58 1.18 -18.51
CA LYS A 36 14.06 0.12 -17.62
C LYS A 36 14.44 -1.12 -18.44
N SER A 37 13.57 -1.60 -19.33
CA SER A 37 13.81 -2.80 -20.14
C SER A 37 14.99 -2.68 -21.10
N SER A 38 15.23 -1.49 -21.65
CA SER A 38 16.37 -1.24 -22.54
C SER A 38 17.67 -1.05 -21.78
N ALA A 39 17.63 -0.54 -20.54
CA ALA A 39 18.77 -0.50 -19.63
C ALA A 39 19.13 -1.89 -19.08
N SER A 40 18.14 -2.75 -18.78
CA SER A 40 18.37 -4.14 -18.36
C SER A 40 19.22 -4.90 -19.37
N SER A 41 19.00 -4.68 -20.68
CA SER A 41 19.77 -5.37 -21.74
C SER A 41 21.27 -5.02 -21.76
N ALA A 42 21.70 -3.93 -21.10
CA ALA A 42 23.11 -3.54 -21.01
C ALA A 42 23.76 -3.96 -19.68
N ASP A 43 22.98 -4.14 -18.60
CA ASP A 43 23.47 -4.40 -17.24
C ASP A 43 23.15 -5.82 -16.70
N ASP A 44 22.35 -6.64 -17.39
CA ASP A 44 21.95 -8.01 -16.97
C ASP A 44 23.09 -9.06 -16.87
N ALA A 45 24.35 -8.66 -17.11
CA ALA A 45 25.49 -9.55 -16.86
C ALA A 45 26.06 -9.45 -15.44
N ALA A 46 25.66 -8.47 -14.61
CA ALA A 46 26.35 -8.18 -13.36
C ALA A 46 25.51 -8.24 -12.07
N ASP A 47 24.18 -8.28 -12.14
CA ASP A 47 23.33 -8.19 -10.93
C ASP A 47 22.22 -9.25 -10.90
N SER A 48 22.62 -10.53 -10.83
CA SER A 48 21.79 -11.51 -10.13
C SER A 48 21.77 -11.14 -8.65
N SER A 49 20.91 -10.18 -8.30
CA SER A 49 20.52 -9.88 -6.93
C SER A 49 19.65 -11.02 -6.40
N ASP A 50 20.30 -12.14 -6.10
CA ASP A 50 19.78 -13.27 -5.32
C ASP A 50 19.85 -12.97 -3.81
N GLY A 51 20.21 -11.72 -3.43
CA GLY A 51 20.57 -11.34 -2.06
C GLY A 51 19.46 -10.68 -1.24
N ASP A 52 18.37 -10.22 -1.85
CA ASP A 52 17.29 -9.50 -1.13
C ASP A 52 16.15 -10.44 -0.70
N TRP A 53 15.88 -11.48 -1.48
CA TRP A 53 14.80 -12.43 -1.19
C TRP A 53 15.19 -13.50 -0.16
N SER A 54 16.49 -13.83 -0.01
CA SER A 54 16.94 -14.82 0.96
C SER A 54 16.79 -14.36 2.41
N GLU A 55 16.84 -13.05 2.65
CA GLU A 55 16.68 -12.49 4.00
C GLU A 55 15.22 -12.63 4.45
N TYR A 56 14.26 -12.52 3.53
CA TYR A 56 12.83 -12.68 3.84
C TYR A 56 12.46 -14.12 4.26
N ASP A 57 13.14 -15.12 3.69
CA ASP A 57 12.94 -16.55 4.00
C ASP A 57 13.58 -16.96 5.34
N SER A 58 14.50 -16.14 5.88
CA SER A 58 15.15 -16.36 7.18
C SER A 58 14.30 -15.91 8.38
N TYR A 59 13.20 -15.18 8.17
CA TYR A 59 12.32 -14.77 9.25
C TYR A 59 11.44 -15.96 9.67
N ASP A 60 11.61 -16.41 10.90
CA ASP A 60 10.69 -17.35 11.57
C ASP A 60 9.39 -16.59 11.85
N VAL A 61 8.49 -16.56 10.86
CA VAL A 61 7.15 -15.98 11.00
C VAL A 61 6.35 -16.95 11.86
N PRO A 62 6.02 -16.61 13.12
CA PRO A 62 5.19 -17.48 13.93
C PRO A 62 3.87 -17.72 13.19
N PRO A 63 3.30 -18.95 13.28
CA PRO A 63 1.98 -19.20 12.72
C PRO A 63 1.04 -18.14 13.28
N ALA A 64 0.15 -17.61 12.42
CA ALA A 64 -0.86 -16.67 12.87
C ALA A 64 -1.66 -17.32 14.00
N GLU A 65 -1.33 -16.98 15.23
CA GLU A 65 -2.13 -17.35 16.39
C GLU A 65 -3.43 -16.61 16.20
N ASP A 66 -4.52 -17.37 16.04
CA ASP A 66 -5.88 -16.85 15.87
C ASP A 66 -6.41 -16.28 17.21
N ASP A 67 -5.52 -15.61 17.96
CA ASP A 67 -5.79 -14.87 19.20
C ASP A 67 -6.40 -13.49 18.91
N TRP A 68 -6.97 -13.32 17.71
CA TRP A 68 -7.94 -12.27 17.44
C TRP A 68 -9.22 -12.66 18.18
N ASP A 69 -9.30 -12.32 19.46
CA ASP A 69 -10.48 -12.55 20.27
C ASP A 69 -11.68 -11.85 19.60
N GLU A 70 -12.51 -12.65 18.92
CA GLU A 70 -13.70 -12.21 18.19
C GLU A 70 -14.63 -11.40 19.12
N SER A 71 -14.47 -11.57 20.44
CA SER A 71 -15.14 -10.82 21.50
C SER A 71 -14.83 -9.32 21.52
N ASP A 72 -13.67 -8.88 21.02
CA ASP A 72 -13.29 -7.46 20.98
C ASP A 72 -14.03 -6.69 19.87
N TRP A 73 -14.51 -7.38 18.84
CA TRP A 73 -15.21 -6.76 17.70
C TRP A 73 -16.73 -6.94 17.72
N ILE A 74 -17.26 -7.92 18.47
CA ILE A 74 -18.71 -8.10 18.62
C ILE A 74 -19.27 -6.93 19.46
N PRO A 75 -20.08 -6.02 18.88
CA PRO A 75 -20.73 -5.00 19.67
C PRO A 75 -21.68 -5.70 20.64
N SER A 76 -21.56 -5.40 21.95
CA SER A 76 -22.49 -5.92 22.95
C SER A 76 -23.92 -5.56 22.54
N HIS A 77 -24.68 -6.52 22.02
CA HIS A 77 -26.10 -6.34 21.75
C HIS A 77 -26.80 -6.17 23.09
N ARG A 78 -27.25 -4.94 23.36
CA ARG A 78 -28.08 -4.58 24.52
C ARG A 78 -29.48 -4.20 24.06
#